data_AF-A0A2E1FUC0-F1
#
_entry.id   AF-A0A2E1FUC0-F1
#
_cell.length_a   1.000
_cell.length_b   1.000
_cell.length_c   1.000
_cell.angle_alpha   90.00
_cell.angle_beta   90.00
_cell.angle_gamma   90.00
#
_symmetry.space_group_name_H-M   'P 1'
#
loop_
_entity.id
_entity.type
_entity.pdbx_description
1 polymer ?
#
loop_
_entity_poly.entity_id
_entity_poly.type
_entity_poly.pdbx_seq_one_letter_code
_entity_poly.pdbx_strand_id
1 'polypeptide(L)'
;MSNFSICRFLFAACISFLAFNDVCAQTIYTMGSGDVIVYECGTDAIFTDDNSGTLDAQDPYSCTNNTITFCPDVPGDAVQINFLGFDLQTNANPNNNDALYAYDGDSTGSNLVGVGTGNSFVGVSITA
;
A
#
# COMPACT_ATOMS: atom_id res chain seq x y z
N MET A 1 -42.57 -59.53 -8.00
CA MET A 1 -41.60 -59.52 -9.12
C MET A 1 -41.70 -58.14 -9.74
N SER A 2 -40.73 -57.22 -9.76
CA SER A 2 -39.28 -57.24 -9.57
C SER A 2 -38.77 -55.85 -9.12
N ASN A 3 -37.79 -55.85 -8.20
CA ASN A 3 -36.66 -54.93 -8.01
C ASN A 3 -36.60 -53.59 -8.78
N PHE A 4 -36.36 -52.47 -8.08
CA PHE A 4 -35.06 -51.77 -8.11
C PHE A 4 -34.95 -50.75 -6.96
N SER A 5 -34.05 -51.04 -6.02
CA SER A 5 -33.41 -50.07 -5.13
C SER A 5 -32.74 -48.97 -5.95
N ILE A 6 -32.71 -47.72 -5.47
CA ILE A 6 -31.51 -46.87 -5.41
C ILE A 6 -31.88 -45.51 -4.80
N CYS A 7 -31.28 -45.30 -3.63
CA CYS A 7 -30.73 -44.05 -3.09
C CYS A 7 -31.58 -42.78 -3.25
N ARG A 8 -32.11 -42.24 -2.14
CA ARG A 8 -31.39 -41.25 -1.32
C ARG A 8 -30.75 -40.18 -2.20
N PHE A 9 -31.37 -39.01 -2.34
CA PHE A 9 -30.77 -37.69 -2.59
C PHE A 9 -31.82 -36.76 -3.22
N LEU A 10 -32.93 -36.51 -2.50
CA LEU A 10 -33.79 -35.36 -2.78
C LEU A 10 -33.80 -34.43 -1.56
N PHE A 11 -32.60 -34.20 -1.03
CA PHE A 11 -32.27 -33.11 -0.11
C PHE A 11 -31.22 -32.24 -0.79
N ALA A 12 -31.51 -31.79 -2.02
CA ALA A 12 -30.69 -30.76 -2.66
C ALA A 12 -31.11 -29.43 -2.03
N ALA A 13 -30.53 -29.16 -0.86
CA ALA A 13 -30.50 -27.87 -0.23
C ALA A 13 -29.96 -26.87 -1.27
N CYS A 14 -30.83 -26.03 -1.82
CA CYS A 14 -30.44 -24.75 -2.43
C CYS A 14 -29.94 -23.83 -1.32
N ILE A 15 -28.83 -24.19 -0.69
CA ILE A 15 -27.99 -23.21 0.00
C ILE A 15 -27.13 -22.64 -1.12
N SER A 16 -27.61 -21.54 -1.68
CA SER A 16 -26.79 -20.62 -2.45
C SER A 16 -25.63 -20.20 -1.55
N PHE A 17 -24.49 -20.87 -1.72
CA PHE A 17 -23.21 -20.41 -1.19
C PHE A 17 -22.86 -19.16 -2.00
N LEU A 18 -23.36 -17.99 -1.55
CA LEU A 18 -22.78 -16.71 -1.93
C LEU A 18 -21.38 -16.71 -1.30
N ALA A 19 -20.40 -17.21 -2.05
CA ALA A 19 -19.01 -16.89 -1.79
C ALA A 19 -18.91 -15.38 -2.02
N PHE A 20 -18.93 -14.61 -0.94
CA PHE A 20 -18.39 -13.27 -0.96
C PHE A 20 -16.92 -13.46 -1.31
N ASN A 21 -16.56 -13.12 -2.55
CA ASN A 21 -15.16 -12.84 -2.84
C ASN A 21 -14.89 -11.57 -2.05
N ASP A 22 -14.21 -11.69 -0.92
CA ASP A 22 -13.51 -10.55 -0.33
C ASP A 22 -12.48 -10.12 -1.37
N VAL A 23 -12.89 -9.24 -2.28
CA VAL A 23 -11.94 -8.39 -2.98
C VAL A 23 -11.39 -7.50 -1.88
N CYS A 24 -10.24 -7.89 -1.34
CA CYS A 24 -9.45 -6.99 -0.53
C CYS A 24 -9.11 -5.79 -1.42
N ALA A 25 -9.80 -4.67 -1.19
CA ALA A 25 -9.41 -3.41 -1.79
C ALA A 25 -8.00 -3.09 -1.26
N GLN A 26 -7.08 -2.80 -2.16
CA GLN A 26 -5.76 -2.33 -1.77
C GLN A 26 -5.90 -0.96 -1.11
N THR A 27 -5.33 -0.80 0.09
CA THR A 27 -5.32 0.50 0.76
C THR A 27 -4.38 1.44 0.00
N ILE A 28 -4.90 2.59 -0.42
CA ILE A 28 -4.14 3.65 -1.09
C ILE A 28 -4.08 4.85 -0.14
N TYR A 29 -2.86 5.32 0.14
CA TYR A 29 -2.60 6.52 0.91
C TYR A 29 -2.05 7.63 0.01
N THR A 30 -2.77 8.73 -0.10
CA THR A 30 -2.30 9.92 -0.83
C THR A 30 -1.40 10.74 0.09
N MET A 31 -0.12 10.88 -0.27
CA MET A 31 0.81 11.74 0.47
C MET A 31 0.32 13.19 0.44
N GLY A 32 0.38 13.89 1.57
CA GLY A 32 -0.10 15.26 1.67
C GLY A 32 -1.61 15.41 1.91
N SER A 33 -2.36 14.32 2.08
CA SER A 33 -3.77 14.37 2.53
C SER A 33 -3.95 14.99 3.93
N GLY A 34 -2.87 15.09 4.70
CA GLY A 34 -2.87 15.51 6.10
C GLY A 34 -3.13 14.35 7.06
N ASP A 35 -3.25 13.12 6.55
CA ASP A 35 -3.48 11.94 7.37
C ASP A 35 -2.19 11.53 8.11
N VAL A 36 -2.33 11.28 9.41
CA VAL A 36 -1.34 10.54 10.20
C VAL A 36 -1.79 9.09 10.21
N ILE A 37 -0.95 8.21 9.65
CA ILE A 37 -1.29 6.79 9.53
C ILE A 37 -0.74 6.06 10.74
N VAL A 38 -1.64 5.48 11.51
CA VAL A 38 -1.27 4.50 12.54
C VAL A 38 -1.09 3.18 11.82
N TYR A 39 0.15 2.71 11.73
CA TYR A 39 0.49 1.49 11.02
C TYR A 39 0.17 0.27 11.88
N GLU A 40 -0.66 -0.63 11.36
CA GLU A 40 -0.85 -1.96 11.92
C GLU A 40 0.07 -2.95 11.19
N CYS A 41 0.92 -3.63 11.98
CA CYS A 41 1.93 -4.55 11.46
C CYS A 41 1.32 -5.64 10.56
N GLY A 42 1.94 -5.84 9.38
CA GLY A 42 1.57 -6.91 8.45
C GLY A 42 0.46 -6.54 7.46
N THR A 43 0.11 -5.26 7.36
CA THR A 43 -0.79 -4.76 6.31
C THR A 43 0.01 -4.21 5.12
N ASP A 44 -0.41 -4.57 3.90
CA ASP A 44 0.13 -4.02 2.67
C ASP A 44 -0.66 -2.77 2.25
N ALA A 45 0.04 -1.75 1.77
CA ALA A 45 -0.56 -0.55 1.24
C ALA A 45 0.25 0.02 0.06
N ILE A 46 -0.42 0.81 -0.77
CA ILE A 46 0.22 1.71 -1.73
C ILE A 46 0.15 3.11 -1.15
N PHE A 47 1.20 3.88 -1.34
CA PHE A 47 1.12 5.33 -1.19
C PHE A 47 1.54 6.01 -2.48
N THR A 48 0.81 7.05 -2.85
CA THR A 48 1.01 7.85 -4.06
C THR A 48 1.25 9.31 -3.66
N ASP A 49 1.68 10.13 -4.60
CA ASP A 49 1.55 11.59 -4.46
C ASP A 49 0.07 12.02 -4.51
N ASP A 50 -0.19 13.32 -4.73
CA ASP A 50 -1.54 13.87 -4.86
C ASP A 50 -2.18 13.64 -6.24
N ASN A 51 -1.70 12.65 -7.00
CA ASN A 51 -2.43 12.10 -8.13
C ASN A 51 -3.81 11.60 -7.69
N SER A 52 -4.70 11.43 -8.66
CA SER A 52 -6.16 11.36 -8.44
C SER A 52 -6.68 10.08 -7.76
N GLY A 53 -5.84 9.40 -6.95
CA GLY A 53 -6.14 8.15 -6.27
C GLY A 53 -6.12 6.95 -7.20
N THR A 54 -5.48 7.09 -8.37
CA THR A 54 -5.30 6.01 -9.34
C THR A 54 -3.89 5.43 -9.23
N LEU A 55 -3.70 4.26 -9.85
CA LEU A 55 -2.39 3.60 -9.95
C LEU A 55 -1.67 3.94 -11.27
N ASP A 56 -2.17 4.92 -12.03
CA ASP A 56 -1.55 5.31 -13.29
C ASP A 56 -0.35 6.23 -13.01
N ALA A 57 0.86 5.74 -13.29
CA ALA A 57 2.08 6.53 -13.16
C ALA A 57 2.14 7.75 -14.11
N GLN A 58 1.20 7.88 -15.05
CA GLN A 58 1.08 9.04 -15.93
C GLN A 58 0.00 10.04 -15.48
N ASP A 59 -0.69 9.78 -14.36
CA ASP A 59 -1.65 10.73 -13.83
C ASP A 59 -0.92 12.01 -13.37
N PRO A 60 -1.42 13.20 -13.77
CA PRO A 60 -0.85 14.46 -13.30
C PRO A 60 -0.97 14.63 -11.78
N TYR A 61 0.09 15.14 -11.17
CA TYR A 61 0.18 15.52 -9.75
C TYR A 61 0.62 16.98 -9.62
N SER A 62 0.45 17.58 -8.44
CA SER A 62 0.82 18.98 -8.24
C SER A 62 2.34 19.15 -8.09
N CYS A 63 2.85 20.32 -8.47
CA CYS A 63 4.25 20.68 -8.27
C CYS A 63 4.50 21.09 -6.80
N THR A 64 4.27 20.18 -5.86
CA THR A 64 4.44 20.41 -4.42
C THR A 64 5.15 19.24 -3.74
N ASN A 65 5.82 19.53 -2.62
CA ASN A 65 6.39 18.48 -1.77
C ASN A 65 5.33 18.05 -0.76
N ASN A 66 5.03 16.76 -0.75
CA ASN A 66 4.07 16.16 0.16
C ASN A 66 4.77 15.26 1.20
N THR A 67 4.17 15.17 2.38
CA THR A 67 4.67 14.34 3.48
C THR A 67 3.60 13.36 3.92
N ILE A 68 4.04 12.20 4.41
CA ILE A 68 3.21 11.20 5.06
C ILE A 68 3.98 10.69 6.27
N THR A 69 3.29 10.49 7.39
CA THR A 69 3.90 10.04 8.64
C THR A 69 3.24 8.74 9.06
N PHE A 70 4.06 7.71 9.25
CA PHE A 70 3.64 6.42 9.81
C PHE A 70 4.06 6.37 11.27
N CYS A 71 3.09 6.17 12.15
CA CYS A 71 3.33 5.99 13.58
C CYS A 71 3.05 4.53 13.96
N PRO A 72 3.83 3.94 14.89
CA PRO A 72 3.50 2.65 15.45
C PRO A 72 2.20 2.73 16.24
N ASP A 73 1.43 1.65 16.26
CA ASP A 73 0.23 1.51 17.10
C ASP A 73 0.59 1.47 18.60
N VAL A 74 1.76 0.92 18.93
CA VAL A 74 2.35 0.91 20.27
C VAL A 74 3.44 1.98 20.38
N PRO A 75 3.28 3.01 21.23
CA PRO A 75 4.31 4.03 21.43
C PRO A 75 5.65 3.44 21.90
N GLY A 76 6.73 3.78 21.18
CA GLY A 76 8.09 3.34 21.49
C GLY A 76 8.59 2.17 20.62
N ASP A 77 7.69 1.52 19.88
CA ASP A 77 8.08 0.54 18.87
C ASP A 77 8.56 1.23 17.58
N ALA A 78 9.36 0.52 16.79
CA ALA A 78 9.81 0.99 15.48
C ALA A 78 8.79 0.65 14.39
N VAL A 79 8.71 1.48 13.36
CA VAL A 79 8.01 1.19 12.10
C VAL A 79 9.02 0.64 11.09
N GLN A 80 8.65 -0.46 10.44
CA GLN A 80 9.39 -0.97 9.29
C GLN A 80 8.53 -0.89 8.04
N ILE A 81 9.02 -0.17 7.04
CA ILE A 81 8.43 -0.13 5.70
C ILE A 81 9.28 -0.97 4.76
N ASN A 82 8.66 -1.97 4.13
CA ASN A 82 9.27 -2.77 3.08
C ASN A 82 8.70 -2.35 1.73
N PHE A 83 9.55 -1.84 0.85
CA PHE A 83 9.16 -1.38 -0.49
C PHE A 83 9.10 -2.58 -1.45
N LEU A 84 7.91 -3.16 -1.60
CA LEU A 84 7.66 -4.24 -2.57
C LEU A 84 7.72 -3.75 -4.02
N GLY A 85 7.35 -2.49 -4.25
CA GLY A 85 7.46 -1.77 -5.51
C GLY A 85 7.74 -0.29 -5.25
N PHE A 86 8.52 0.33 -6.13
CA PHE A 86 8.87 1.75 -6.04
C PHE A 86 9.22 2.23 -7.44
N ASP A 87 8.55 3.28 -7.89
CA ASP A 87 8.83 3.92 -9.17
C ASP A 87 8.48 5.40 -9.05
N LEU A 88 9.42 6.25 -9.45
CA LEU A 88 9.29 7.70 -9.43
C LEU A 88 9.76 8.24 -10.77
N GLN A 89 9.17 9.37 -11.20
CA GLN A 89 9.53 10.00 -12.46
C GLN A 89 11.03 10.34 -12.47
N THR A 90 11.71 9.90 -13.51
CA THR A 90 13.12 10.25 -13.77
C THR A 90 13.24 10.96 -15.11
N ASN A 91 14.23 11.86 -15.20
CA ASN A 91 14.54 12.65 -16.37
C ASN A 91 16.05 12.54 -16.65
N ALA A 92 16.45 12.76 -17.91
CA ALA A 92 17.86 12.83 -18.27
C ALA A 92 18.60 13.98 -17.58
N ASN A 93 17.88 15.04 -17.18
CA ASN A 93 18.37 16.06 -16.26
C ASN A 93 18.12 15.62 -14.81
N PRO A 94 19.17 15.27 -14.04
CA PRO A 94 19.01 14.76 -12.67
C PRO A 94 18.37 15.76 -11.70
N ASN A 95 18.39 17.06 -12.03
CA ASN A 95 17.77 18.11 -11.22
C ASN A 95 16.25 18.23 -11.43
N ASN A 96 15.66 17.33 -12.22
CA ASN A 96 14.23 17.32 -12.55
C ASN A 96 13.63 15.91 -12.38
N ASN A 97 14.12 15.20 -11.37
CA ASN A 97 13.62 13.89 -10.96
C ASN A 97 12.80 14.05 -9.68
N ASP A 98 11.81 13.19 -9.53
CA ASP A 98 11.13 13.04 -8.26
C ASP A 98 12.01 12.24 -7.28
N ALA A 99 11.84 12.55 -6.00
CA ALA A 99 12.55 11.90 -4.92
C ALA A 99 11.64 11.68 -3.71
N LEU A 100 11.76 10.50 -3.10
CA LEU A 100 11.17 10.19 -1.80
C LEU A 100 12.27 10.26 -0.73
N TYR A 101 12.05 11.05 0.31
CA TYR A 101 12.95 11.16 1.45
C TYR A 101 12.31 10.45 2.65
N ALA A 102 13.03 9.52 3.26
CA ALA A 102 12.59 8.79 4.45
C ALA A 102 13.29 9.34 5.69
N TYR A 103 12.50 9.75 6.68
CA TYR A 103 12.99 10.31 7.93
C TYR A 103 12.61 9.41 9.11
N ASP A 104 13.52 9.27 10.06
CA ASP A 104 13.32 8.61 11.34
C ASP A 104 12.81 9.63 12.36
N GLY A 105 11.49 9.78 12.36
CA GLY A 105 10.72 10.68 13.23
C GLY A 105 9.49 11.26 12.55
N ASP A 106 8.79 12.16 13.24
CA ASP A 106 7.49 12.69 12.83
C ASP A 106 7.52 13.87 11.85
N SER A 107 8.72 14.33 11.45
CA SER A 107 8.89 15.52 10.61
C SER A 107 10.14 15.46 9.73
N THR A 108 10.22 16.35 8.74
CA THR A 108 11.40 16.51 7.86
C THR A 108 12.62 17.12 8.56
N GLY A 109 12.48 17.53 9.83
CA GLY A 109 13.60 17.94 10.68
C GLY A 109 14.28 16.77 11.39
N SER A 110 13.71 15.58 11.33
CA SER A 110 14.24 14.37 11.97
C SER A 110 15.38 13.73 11.15
N ASN A 111 15.95 12.63 11.63
CA ASN A 111 17.13 12.03 11.01
C ASN A 111 16.79 11.45 9.62
N LEU A 112 17.52 11.86 8.57
CA LEU A 112 17.32 11.31 7.23
C LEU A 112 17.93 9.90 7.14
N VAL A 113 17.11 8.89 6.86
CA VAL A 113 17.52 7.48 6.81
C VAL A 113 17.52 6.89 5.39
N GLY A 114 16.93 7.59 4.42
CA GLY A 114 16.95 7.16 3.02
C GLY A 114 16.54 8.23 2.03
N VAL A 115 17.08 8.14 0.81
CA VAL A 115 16.64 8.94 -0.34
C VAL A 115 16.45 8.00 -1.53
N GLY A 116 15.22 7.92 -2.02
CA GLY A 116 14.82 7.09 -3.15
C GLY A 116 14.53 7.94 -4.39
N THR A 117 15.11 7.57 -5.51
CA THR A 117 14.78 8.08 -6.86
C THR A 117 14.56 6.92 -7.83
N GLY A 118 13.80 7.12 -8.90
CA GLY A 118 13.47 6.06 -9.85
C GLY A 118 12.95 4.81 -9.14
N ASN A 119 13.63 3.68 -9.33
CA ASN A 119 13.31 2.39 -8.70
C ASN A 119 14.26 1.98 -7.56
N SER A 120 15.04 2.91 -7.01
CA SER A 120 16.12 2.60 -6.05
C SER A 120 15.68 2.00 -4.72
N PHE A 121 14.41 2.14 -4.32
CA PHE A 121 13.88 1.51 -3.10
C PHE A 121 13.24 0.14 -3.35
N VAL A 122 13.15 -0.38 -4.58
CA VAL A 122 12.59 -1.72 -4.81
C VAL A 122 13.37 -2.77 -4.01
N GLY A 123 12.67 -3.49 -3.13
CA GLY A 123 13.24 -4.53 -2.25
C GLY A 123 14.04 -3.99 -1.06
N VAL A 124 13.97 -2.69 -0.79
CA VAL A 124 14.63 -2.06 0.37
C VAL A 124 13.65 -2.01 1.54
N SER A 125 14.17 -2.25 2.74
CA SER A 125 13.43 -2.03 3.99
C SER A 125 14.06 -0.87 4.77
N ILE A 126 13.22 0.03 5.26
CA ILE A 126 13.62 1.13 6.15
C ILE A 126 12.97 0.89 7.50
N THR A 127 13.73 0.98 8.57
CA THR A 127 13.26 0.83 9.96
C THR A 127 13.64 2.08 10.74
N ALA A 128 12.66 2.68 11.41
CA ALA A 128 12.77 3.89 12.21
C ALA A 128 11.86 3.77 13.44
#